data_AF-W1P536-F1
#
_entry.id   AF-W1P536-F1
#
_cell.length_a   1.000
_cell.length_b   1.000
_cell.length_c   1.000
_cell.angle_alpha   90.00
_cell.angle_beta   90.00
_cell.angle_gamma   90.00
#
_symmetry.space_group_name_H-M   'P 1'
#
loop_
_entity.id
_entity.type
_entity.pdbx_description
1 polymer ?
#
loop_
_entity_poly.entity_id
_entity_poly.type
_entity_poly.pdbx_seq_one_letter_code
_entity_poly.pdbx_strand_id
1 'polypeptide(L)'
;MEPNLKHPLTSRSGYMKRHLKESNNIRLDDIKITAHTFDMVIEFCYGSNLPFTPQNIAALRCAAEILEMTEEYEVHNLCRRTKFYFSQVVTTDKEVAEVVLYKSLELLPESENGVFLVSQCIETLLTPREIWWESNKRREGNGGHIRNPQVVSSAWVPSVVQLSLGLFEGIMRSVQTRLIGSHDGIYAVIDAYLKVILYFLYGR
;
A
#
# COMPACT_ATOMS: atom_id res chain seq x y z
N MET A 1 27.86 -26.51 15.17
CA MET A 1 26.40 -26.27 15.17
C MET A 1 26.08 -25.65 13.83
N GLU A 2 25.28 -26.30 12.99
CA GLU A 2 24.76 -25.64 11.80
C GLU A 2 23.89 -24.46 12.26
N PRO A 3 24.08 -23.25 11.68
CA PRO A 3 23.21 -22.13 12.00
C PRO A 3 21.77 -22.51 11.62
N ASN A 4 20.84 -22.37 12.55
CA ASN A 4 19.42 -22.64 12.29
C ASN A 4 18.83 -21.49 11.44
N LEU A 5 19.16 -21.48 10.15
CA LEU A 5 18.69 -20.51 9.16
C LEU A 5 17.15 -20.45 9.07
N LYS A 6 16.45 -21.51 9.49
CA LYS A 6 14.98 -21.59 9.41
C LYS A 6 14.31 -20.85 10.55
N HIS A 7 14.94 -20.79 11.71
CA HIS A 7 14.33 -20.20 12.90
C HIS A 7 13.86 -18.76 12.67
N PRO A 8 14.69 -17.82 12.17
CA PRO A 8 14.27 -16.43 11.96
C PRO A 8 13.05 -16.28 11.03
N LEU A 9 12.93 -17.15 10.03
CA LEU A 9 11.79 -17.17 9.10
C LEU A 9 10.53 -17.69 9.78
N THR A 10 10.61 -18.86 10.41
CA THR A 10 9.47 -19.50 11.07
C THR A 10 9.00 -18.77 12.33
N SER A 11 9.85 -17.98 12.98
CA SER A 11 9.47 -17.17 14.12
C SER A 11 8.71 -15.90 13.75
N ARG A 12 8.81 -15.43 12.49
CA ARG A 12 8.25 -14.13 12.06
C ARG A 12 7.19 -14.26 10.98
N SER A 13 6.97 -15.44 10.41
CA SER A 13 5.98 -15.68 9.36
C SER A 13 5.17 -16.94 9.66
N GLY A 14 3.84 -16.78 9.73
CA GLY A 14 2.92 -17.90 9.85
C GLY A 14 2.94 -18.83 8.64
N TYR A 15 3.00 -18.24 7.45
CA TYR A 15 3.15 -18.98 6.21
C TYR A 15 4.40 -19.87 6.23
N MET A 16 5.56 -19.29 6.55
CA MET A 16 6.84 -20.02 6.58
C MET A 16 6.86 -21.08 7.68
N LYS A 17 6.29 -20.79 8.85
CA LYS A 17 6.18 -21.75 9.95
C LYS A 17 5.39 -22.99 9.55
N ARG A 18 4.32 -22.85 8.76
CA ARG A 18 3.53 -23.99 8.27
C ARG A 18 4.27 -24.75 7.18
N HIS A 19 4.77 -24.06 6.15
CA HIS A 19 5.37 -24.72 4.99
C HIS A 19 6.75 -25.34 5.28
N LEU A 20 7.58 -24.69 6.10
CA LEU A 20 8.90 -25.24 6.50
C LEU A 20 8.80 -26.39 7.50
N LYS A 21 7.63 -26.62 8.10
CA LYS A 21 7.36 -27.81 8.92
C LYS A 21 7.11 -29.04 8.04
N GLU A 22 6.55 -28.84 6.85
CA GLU A 22 6.14 -29.90 5.92
C GLU A 22 7.20 -30.20 4.86
N SER A 23 7.97 -29.20 4.42
CA SER A 23 8.99 -29.32 3.37
C SER A 23 10.14 -28.34 3.60
N ASN A 24 11.36 -28.73 3.21
CA ASN A 24 12.52 -27.81 3.20
C ASN A 24 12.59 -26.94 1.94
N ASN A 25 11.71 -27.18 0.96
CA ASN A 25 11.65 -26.45 -0.29
C ASN A 25 10.34 -25.65 -0.35
N ILE A 26 10.46 -24.33 -0.50
CA ILE A 26 9.37 -23.42 -0.82
C ILE A 26 9.62 -22.87 -2.21
N ARG A 27 8.67 -23.02 -3.12
CA ARG A 27 8.76 -22.43 -4.45
C ARG A 27 8.15 -21.03 -4.39
N LEU A 28 8.93 -20.04 -4.80
CA LEU A 28 8.43 -18.67 -4.94
C LEU A 28 7.36 -18.58 -6.02
N ASP A 29 7.30 -19.48 -7.00
CA ASP A 29 6.22 -19.50 -8.00
C ASP A 29 4.83 -19.65 -7.37
N ASP A 30 4.73 -20.29 -6.20
CA ASP A 30 3.49 -20.48 -5.45
C ASP A 30 3.13 -19.22 -4.63
N ILE A 31 4.06 -18.26 -4.53
CA ILE A 31 3.99 -17.05 -3.72
C ILE A 31 4.07 -15.85 -4.66
N LYS A 32 3.02 -15.04 -4.73
CA LYS A 32 2.98 -13.87 -5.63
C LYS A 32 3.83 -12.70 -5.13
N ILE A 33 5.12 -12.94 -4.93
CA ILE A 33 6.15 -12.02 -4.43
C ILE A 33 7.37 -12.16 -5.34
N THR A 34 7.95 -11.05 -5.76
CA THR A 34 9.17 -11.06 -6.56
C THR A 34 10.38 -11.52 -5.73
N ALA A 35 11.39 -12.11 -6.36
CA ALA A 35 12.63 -12.49 -5.67
C ALA A 35 13.25 -11.32 -4.90
N HIS A 36 13.29 -10.13 -5.49
CA HIS A 36 13.81 -8.93 -4.84
C HIS A 36 13.05 -8.54 -3.56
N THR A 37 11.71 -8.61 -3.59
CA THR A 37 10.90 -8.34 -2.40
C THR A 37 11.09 -9.43 -1.34
N PHE A 38 11.26 -10.68 -1.78
CA PHE A 38 11.55 -11.78 -0.87
C PHE A 38 12.91 -11.62 -0.18
N ASP A 39 13.94 -11.18 -0.88
CA ASP A 39 15.25 -10.88 -0.30
C ASP A 39 15.15 -9.83 0.82
N MET A 40 14.38 -8.74 0.60
CA MET A 40 14.11 -7.75 1.64
C MET A 40 13.37 -8.35 2.85
N VAL A 41 12.43 -9.27 2.63
CA VAL A 41 11.74 -9.98 3.73
C VAL A 41 12.73 -10.86 4.50
N ILE A 42 13.65 -11.52 3.81
CA ILE A 42 14.70 -12.33 4.44
C ILE A 42 15.60 -11.42 5.29
N GLU A 43 16.08 -10.30 4.74
CA GLU A 43 16.87 -9.32 5.48
C GLU A 43 16.16 -8.86 6.75
N PHE A 44 14.86 -8.54 6.64
CA PHE A 44 14.02 -8.20 7.78
C PHE A 44 14.02 -9.33 8.81
N CYS A 45 13.71 -10.56 8.40
CA CYS A 45 13.62 -11.73 9.29
C CYS A 45 14.91 -12.00 10.07
N TYR A 46 16.06 -11.74 9.46
CA TYR A 46 17.38 -11.91 10.10
C TYR A 46 17.81 -10.71 10.96
N GLY A 47 16.93 -9.71 11.12
CA GLY A 47 17.18 -8.56 11.99
C GLY A 47 17.98 -7.43 11.33
N SER A 48 18.13 -7.46 10.01
CA SER A 48 18.75 -6.35 9.28
C SER A 48 17.83 -5.12 9.30
N ASN A 49 18.43 -3.94 9.28
CA ASN A 49 17.67 -2.69 9.25
C ASN A 49 17.14 -2.44 7.83
N LEU A 50 15.96 -2.97 7.53
CA LEU A 50 15.27 -2.76 6.25
C LEU A 50 14.65 -1.35 6.19
N PRO A 51 15.13 -0.44 5.33
CA PRO A 51 14.54 0.89 5.18
C PRO A 51 13.23 0.81 4.39
N PHE A 52 12.18 1.46 4.90
CA PHE A 52 10.95 1.66 4.15
C PHE A 52 11.03 2.94 3.32
N THR A 53 10.61 2.82 2.07
CA THR A 53 10.62 3.91 1.09
C THR A 53 9.34 3.88 0.27
N PRO A 54 8.97 5.00 -0.40
CA PRO A 54 7.84 5.00 -1.32
C PRO A 54 7.95 3.96 -2.45
N GLN A 55 9.18 3.54 -2.79
CA GLN A 55 9.45 2.60 -3.87
C GLN A 55 9.23 1.13 -3.48
N ASN A 56 9.41 0.78 -2.20
CA ASN A 56 9.34 -0.62 -1.75
C ASN A 56 8.14 -0.92 -0.85
N ILE A 57 7.48 0.10 -0.29
CA ILE A 57 6.48 -0.11 0.76
C ILE A 57 5.28 -0.91 0.28
N ALA A 58 4.83 -0.72 -0.97
CA ALA A 58 3.71 -1.45 -1.53
C ALA A 58 4.02 -2.96 -1.60
N ALA A 59 5.20 -3.30 -2.12
CA ALA A 59 5.64 -4.69 -2.25
C ALA A 59 5.83 -5.35 -0.87
N LEU A 60 6.45 -4.66 0.08
CA LEU A 60 6.64 -5.15 1.45
C LEU A 60 5.31 -5.34 2.18
N ARG A 61 4.34 -4.45 1.98
CA ARG A 61 3.01 -4.56 2.60
C ARG A 61 2.23 -5.75 2.05
N CYS A 62 2.30 -6.01 0.74
CA CYS A 62 1.71 -7.19 0.10
C CYS A 62 2.39 -8.47 0.60
N ALA A 63 3.72 -8.49 0.59
CA ALA A 63 4.50 -9.62 1.07
C ALA A 63 4.20 -9.96 2.53
N ALA A 64 4.11 -8.94 3.40
CA ALA A 64 3.77 -9.13 4.80
C ALA A 64 2.36 -9.75 5.01
N GLU A 65 1.41 -9.45 4.12
CA GLU A 65 0.08 -10.06 4.14
C GLU A 65 0.15 -11.53 3.70
N ILE A 66 0.72 -11.78 2.51
CA ILE A 66 0.84 -13.12 1.92
C ILE A 66 1.60 -14.08 2.84
N LEU A 67 2.66 -13.59 3.49
CA LEU A 67 3.51 -14.37 4.37
C LEU A 67 3.03 -14.38 5.83
N GLU A 68 1.89 -13.75 6.12
CA GLU A 68 1.30 -13.70 7.47
C GLU A 68 2.30 -13.21 8.54
N MET A 69 3.00 -12.12 8.23
CA MET A 69 4.01 -11.52 9.11
C MET A 69 3.37 -10.54 10.11
N THR A 70 2.57 -11.09 11.02
CA THR A 70 1.73 -10.36 11.97
C THR A 70 2.33 -10.31 13.38
N GLU A 71 1.69 -9.56 14.28
CA GLU A 71 2.07 -9.47 15.69
C GLU A 71 1.86 -10.78 16.48
N GLU A 72 1.18 -11.76 15.89
CA GLU A 72 1.08 -13.11 16.48
C GLU A 72 2.45 -13.82 16.51
N TYR A 73 3.33 -13.47 15.57
CA TYR A 73 4.63 -14.11 15.39
C TYR A 73 5.77 -13.28 16.01
N GLU A 74 5.74 -11.96 15.87
CA GLU A 74 6.76 -11.08 16.43
C GLU A 74 6.17 -9.70 16.78
N VAL A 75 6.64 -9.09 17.86
CA VAL A 75 6.25 -7.71 18.22
C VAL A 75 6.92 -6.71 17.28
N HIS A 76 6.16 -5.78 16.70
CA HIS A 76 6.59 -4.89 15.61
C HIS A 76 7.00 -5.64 14.33
N ASN A 77 6.24 -6.66 13.96
CA ASN A 77 6.47 -7.40 12.72
C ASN A 77 6.17 -6.55 11.47
N LEU A 78 6.55 -7.07 10.30
CA LEU A 78 6.53 -6.36 9.03
C LEU A 78 5.13 -5.80 8.68
N CYS A 79 4.05 -6.54 8.95
CA CYS A 79 2.68 -6.06 8.68
C CYS A 79 2.36 -4.80 9.49
N ARG A 80 2.68 -4.76 10.78
CA ARG A 80 2.44 -3.59 11.63
C ARG A 80 3.31 -2.40 11.21
N ARG A 81 4.58 -2.67 10.94
CA ARG A 81 5.57 -1.66 10.55
C ARG A 81 5.23 -1.00 9.20
N THR A 82 4.78 -1.78 8.23
CA THR A 82 4.33 -1.25 6.92
C THR A 82 3.02 -0.48 7.03
N LYS A 83 2.04 -0.97 7.82
CA LYS A 83 0.81 -0.21 8.14
C LYS A 83 1.11 1.14 8.81
N PHE A 84 2.07 1.15 9.74
CA PHE A 84 2.50 2.37 10.42
C PHE A 84 3.08 3.38 9.42
N TYR A 85 4.02 2.96 8.56
CA TYR A 85 4.56 3.82 7.50
C TYR A 85 3.44 4.39 6.62
N PHE A 86 2.47 3.57 6.22
CA PHE A 86 1.35 4.01 5.40
C PHE A 86 0.56 5.15 6.09
N SER A 87 0.23 4.97 7.37
CA SER A 87 -0.51 5.98 8.15
C SER A 87 0.26 7.26 8.50
N GLN A 88 1.60 7.20 8.52
CA GLN A 88 2.44 8.31 8.97
C GLN A 88 3.08 9.09 7.82
N VAL A 89 3.26 8.44 6.67
CA VAL A 89 3.98 9.01 5.53
C VAL A 89 3.09 9.03 4.31
N VAL A 90 2.45 7.91 3.97
CA VAL A 90 1.66 7.84 2.73
C VAL A 90 0.41 8.68 2.83
N THR A 91 -0.34 8.61 3.92
CA THR A 91 -1.58 9.38 4.09
C THR A 91 -1.36 10.88 4.38
N THR A 92 -0.12 11.28 4.61
CA THR A 92 0.31 12.62 5.05
C THR A 92 1.27 13.29 4.08
N ASP A 93 1.54 12.68 2.93
CA ASP A 93 2.34 13.27 1.86
C ASP A 93 1.77 12.79 0.52
N LYS A 94 1.21 13.73 -0.26
CA LYS A 94 0.50 13.38 -1.49
C LYS A 94 1.45 12.99 -2.62
N GLU A 95 2.66 13.54 -2.64
CA GLU A 95 3.70 13.15 -3.61
C GLU A 95 4.15 11.72 -3.32
N VAL A 96 4.30 11.36 -2.04
CA VAL A 96 4.55 9.97 -1.64
C VAL A 96 3.37 9.07 -2.00
N ALA A 97 2.13 9.51 -1.73
CA ALA A 97 0.94 8.75 -2.09
C ALA A 97 0.85 8.46 -3.60
N GLU A 98 1.24 9.41 -4.44
CA GLU A 98 1.29 9.22 -5.90
C GLU A 98 2.33 8.14 -6.28
N VAL A 99 3.54 8.19 -5.72
CA VAL A 99 4.57 7.17 -5.99
C VAL A 99 4.09 5.78 -5.55
N VAL A 100 3.53 5.68 -4.34
CA VAL A 100 3.04 4.42 -3.79
C VAL A 100 1.83 3.91 -4.57
N LEU A 101 0.99 4.79 -5.13
CA LEU A 101 -0.10 4.41 -6.03
C LEU A 101 0.43 3.67 -7.25
N TYR A 102 1.39 4.24 -8.00
CA TYR A 102 1.97 3.56 -9.17
C TYR A 102 2.57 2.20 -8.80
N LYS A 103 3.30 2.12 -7.68
CA LYS A 103 3.85 0.85 -7.20
C LYS A 103 2.81 -0.16 -6.76
N SER A 104 1.67 0.31 -6.26
CA SER A 104 0.54 -0.56 -5.93
C SER A 104 -0.15 -1.08 -7.19
N LEU A 105 -0.28 -0.26 -8.24
CA LEU A 105 -0.86 -0.68 -9.52
C LEU A 105 -0.03 -1.80 -10.20
N GLU A 106 1.30 -1.76 -10.09
CA GLU A 106 2.20 -2.82 -10.59
C GLU A 106 2.00 -4.18 -9.88
N LEU A 107 1.35 -4.19 -8.71
CA LEU A 107 1.19 -5.34 -7.82
C LEU A 107 -0.26 -5.85 -7.74
N LEU A 108 -1.10 -5.49 -8.72
CA LEU A 108 -2.47 -5.96 -8.78
C LEU A 108 -2.54 -7.44 -9.17
N PRO A 109 -3.48 -8.22 -8.59
CA PRO A 109 -4.52 -7.80 -7.64
C PRO A 109 -4.10 -7.77 -6.16
N GLU A 110 -2.89 -8.23 -5.81
CA GLU A 110 -2.45 -8.45 -4.43
C GLU A 110 -2.41 -7.16 -3.60
N SER A 111 -2.10 -6.03 -4.24
CA SER A 111 -2.09 -4.71 -3.59
C SER A 111 -3.46 -4.14 -3.25
N GLU A 112 -4.54 -4.73 -3.76
CA GLU A 112 -5.89 -4.31 -3.43
C GLU A 112 -6.61 -5.38 -2.61
N ASN A 113 -6.37 -6.65 -2.91
CA ASN A 113 -6.97 -7.76 -2.20
C ASN A 113 -6.47 -7.84 -0.74
N GLY A 114 -7.35 -7.54 0.22
CA GLY A 114 -7.06 -7.63 1.66
C GLY A 114 -6.22 -6.49 2.24
N VAL A 115 -5.40 -5.81 1.43
CA VAL A 115 -4.52 -4.72 1.90
C VAL A 115 -4.96 -3.31 1.46
N PHE A 116 -5.76 -3.19 0.39
CA PHE A 116 -6.40 -1.94 -0.09
C PHE A 116 -5.44 -0.77 -0.33
N LEU A 117 -4.24 -1.01 -0.88
CA LEU A 117 -3.22 0.04 -1.04
C LEU A 117 -3.61 1.06 -2.11
N VAL A 118 -4.17 0.61 -3.24
CA VAL A 118 -4.59 1.49 -4.33
C VAL A 118 -5.69 2.43 -3.83
N SER A 119 -6.70 1.86 -3.17
CA SER A 119 -7.80 2.63 -2.56
C SER A 119 -7.31 3.68 -1.57
N GLN A 120 -6.41 3.31 -0.65
CA GLN A 120 -5.90 4.24 0.36
C GLN A 120 -5.03 5.37 -0.23
N CYS A 121 -4.28 5.10 -1.30
CA CYS A 121 -3.54 6.15 -2.00
C CYS A 121 -4.49 7.12 -2.70
N ILE A 122 -5.50 6.61 -3.40
CA ILE A 122 -6.52 7.45 -4.07
C ILE A 122 -7.27 8.32 -3.05
N GLU A 123 -7.69 7.75 -1.93
CA GLU A 123 -8.33 8.48 -0.83
C GLU A 123 -7.45 9.64 -0.33
N THR A 124 -6.16 9.37 -0.15
CA THR A 124 -5.19 10.40 0.25
C THR A 124 -5.06 11.51 -0.79
N LEU A 125 -4.91 11.16 -2.06
CA LEU A 125 -4.75 12.12 -3.16
C LEU A 125 -5.98 13.03 -3.30
N LEU A 126 -7.17 12.47 -3.11
CA LEU A 126 -8.44 13.17 -3.25
C LEU A 126 -8.88 13.94 -2.01
N THR A 127 -8.31 13.66 -0.85
CA THR A 127 -8.63 14.38 0.40
C THR A 127 -8.43 15.89 0.19
N PRO A 128 -9.47 16.73 0.33
CA PRO A 128 -9.36 18.17 0.12
C PRO A 128 -8.25 18.79 0.97
N ARG A 129 -7.51 19.75 0.40
CA ARG A 129 -6.41 20.46 1.07
C ARG A 129 -6.83 21.04 2.43
N GLU A 130 -8.10 21.40 2.56
CA GLU A 130 -8.68 21.97 3.78
C GLU A 130 -8.77 20.97 4.94
N ILE A 131 -9.25 19.77 4.65
CA ILE A 131 -9.33 18.68 5.65
C ILE A 131 -7.93 18.15 5.98
N TRP A 132 -7.04 18.19 4.99
CA TRP A 132 -5.66 17.77 5.11
C TRP A 132 -4.85 18.69 6.04
N TRP A 133 -4.99 20.02 5.93
CA TRP A 133 -4.32 20.95 6.85
C TRP A 133 -4.84 20.81 8.30
N GLU A 134 -6.14 20.62 8.50
CA GLU A 134 -6.72 20.49 9.85
C GLU A 134 -6.27 19.18 10.51
N SER A 135 -6.19 18.10 9.73
CA SER A 135 -5.69 16.79 10.18
C SER A 135 -4.21 16.80 10.52
N ASN A 136 -3.39 17.55 9.77
CA ASN A 136 -1.95 17.66 10.04
C ASN A 136 -1.66 18.61 11.21
N LYS A 137 -2.40 19.72 11.31
CA LYS A 137 -2.29 20.70 12.41
C LYS A 137 -2.57 20.09 13.79
N ARG A 138 -3.49 19.13 13.88
CA ARG A 138 -3.79 18.41 15.14
C ARG A 138 -2.68 17.45 15.57
N ARG A 139 -1.85 16.99 14.64
CA ARG A 139 -0.74 16.06 14.90
C ARG A 139 0.56 16.79 15.25
N GLU A 140 0.78 17.96 14.64
CA GLU A 140 1.94 18.80 14.87
C GLU A 140 1.70 19.76 16.04
N GLY A 141 1.71 19.24 17.27
CA GLY A 141 1.79 20.05 18.49
C GLY A 141 3.17 20.71 18.70
N ASN A 142 3.75 21.38 17.70
CA ASN A 142 4.76 22.45 17.83
C ASN A 142 5.34 22.86 16.46
N GLY A 143 5.14 24.11 16.07
CA GLY A 143 6.12 25.03 15.45
C GLY A 143 7.07 24.58 14.34
N GLY A 144 6.76 23.54 13.55
CA GLY A 144 7.56 23.11 12.41
C GLY A 144 7.24 23.87 11.12
N HIS A 145 8.26 24.14 10.30
CA HIS A 145 8.18 24.91 9.06
C HIS A 145 7.17 24.28 8.07
N ILE A 146 6.07 25.00 7.82
CA ILE A 146 5.00 24.59 6.89
C ILE A 146 5.61 24.47 5.48
N ARG A 147 5.79 23.23 4.98
CA ARG A 147 6.01 23.01 3.55
C ARG A 147 4.76 23.49 2.82
N ASN A 148 4.93 24.41 1.88
CA ASN A 148 3.85 24.88 1.01
C ASN A 148 3.15 23.64 0.40
N PRO A 149 1.82 23.50 0.49
CA PRO A 149 1.12 22.33 -0.05
C PRO A 149 1.43 22.21 -1.54
N GLN A 150 2.20 21.18 -1.89
CA GLN A 150 2.57 20.89 -3.27
C GLN A 150 1.29 20.68 -4.09
N VAL A 151 1.28 21.19 -5.32
CA VAL A 151 0.20 20.95 -6.27
C VAL A 151 0.34 19.50 -6.74
N VAL A 152 -0.56 18.63 -6.27
CA VAL A 152 -0.61 17.23 -6.71
C VAL A 152 -0.73 17.17 -8.23
N SER A 153 0.14 16.40 -8.86
CA SER A 153 0.10 16.18 -10.30
C SER A 153 -1.18 15.42 -10.68
N SER A 154 -1.83 15.80 -11.78
CA SER A 154 -2.90 14.99 -12.38
C SER A 154 -2.36 13.78 -13.17
N ALA A 155 -1.03 13.57 -13.16
CA ALA A 155 -0.36 12.51 -13.92
C ALA A 155 -0.76 11.08 -13.52
N TRP A 156 -1.31 10.87 -12.33
CA TRP A 156 -1.78 9.55 -11.88
C TRP A 156 -3.12 9.12 -12.50
N VAL A 157 -3.93 10.09 -12.97
CA VAL A 157 -5.27 9.84 -13.50
C VAL A 157 -5.27 8.83 -14.65
N PRO A 158 -4.39 8.92 -15.67
CA PRO A 158 -4.31 7.91 -16.74
C PRO A 158 -4.00 6.49 -16.25
N SER A 159 -3.31 6.31 -15.13
CA SER A 159 -2.97 4.97 -14.61
C SER A 159 -4.15 4.32 -13.89
N VAL A 160 -5.05 5.11 -13.30
CA VAL A 160 -6.31 4.63 -12.71
C VAL A 160 -7.33 4.27 -13.78
N VAL A 161 -7.23 4.88 -14.96
CA VAL A 161 -8.10 4.62 -16.12
C VAL A 161 -7.82 3.26 -16.77
N GLN A 162 -6.60 2.73 -16.63
CA GLN A 162 -6.22 1.41 -17.15
C GLN A 162 -6.74 0.25 -16.30
N LEU A 163 -7.37 0.54 -15.15
CA LEU A 163 -7.94 -0.48 -14.27
C LEU A 163 -9.13 -1.17 -14.92
N SER A 164 -9.20 -2.50 -14.79
CA SER A 164 -10.39 -3.24 -15.17
C SER A 164 -11.60 -2.74 -14.37
N LEU A 165 -12.80 -2.81 -14.97
CA LEU A 165 -14.03 -2.38 -14.31
C LEU A 165 -14.22 -3.04 -12.94
N GLY A 166 -13.84 -4.32 -12.80
CA GLY A 166 -13.92 -5.04 -11.52
C GLY A 166 -12.96 -4.50 -10.44
N LEU A 167 -11.77 -4.04 -10.83
CA LEU A 167 -10.83 -3.39 -9.90
C LEU A 167 -11.31 -1.98 -9.53
N PHE A 168 -11.87 -1.25 -10.50
CA PHE A 168 -12.48 0.05 -10.24
C PHE A 168 -13.68 -0.06 -9.28
N GLU A 169 -14.57 -1.03 -9.48
CA GLU A 169 -15.69 -1.28 -8.56
C GLU A 169 -15.21 -1.66 -7.16
N GLY A 170 -14.15 -2.46 -7.06
CA GLY A 170 -13.51 -2.80 -5.79
C GLY A 170 -12.98 -1.56 -5.06
N ILE A 171 -12.27 -0.70 -5.79
CA ILE A 171 -11.75 0.56 -5.27
C ILE A 171 -12.89 1.49 -4.86
N MET A 172 -13.90 1.67 -5.71
CA MET A 172 -15.07 2.49 -5.41
C MET A 172 -15.83 1.99 -4.19
N ARG A 173 -15.96 0.68 -4.01
CA ARG A 173 -16.60 0.10 -2.82
C ARG A 173 -15.77 0.36 -1.55
N SER A 174 -14.44 0.27 -1.65
CA SER A 174 -13.52 0.61 -0.55
C SER A 174 -13.55 2.11 -0.21
N VAL A 175 -13.58 2.97 -1.23
CA VAL A 175 -13.73 4.43 -1.09
C VAL A 175 -15.10 4.80 -0.53
N GLN A 176 -16.19 4.19 -0.99
CA GLN A 176 -17.55 4.41 -0.48
C GLN A 176 -17.72 3.99 0.98
N THR A 177 -17.07 2.89 1.39
CA THR A 177 -17.10 2.43 2.80
C THR A 177 -16.29 3.33 3.73
N ARG A 178 -15.31 4.07 3.21
CA ARG A 178 -14.44 4.96 4.01
C ARG A 178 -14.86 6.44 3.96
N LEU A 179 -15.45 6.91 2.85
CA LEU A 179 -15.95 8.28 2.65
C LEU A 179 -17.46 8.43 2.98
N ILE A 180 -17.94 7.73 4.01
CA ILE A 180 -19.34 7.87 4.46
C ILE A 180 -19.58 9.33 4.87
N GLY A 181 -20.32 10.08 4.06
CA GLY A 181 -20.72 11.47 4.31
C GLY A 181 -20.01 12.56 3.50
N SER A 182 -19.03 12.24 2.65
CA SER A 182 -18.43 13.20 1.69
C SER A 182 -18.84 12.86 0.27
N HIS A 183 -20.04 13.32 -0.11
CA HIS A 183 -20.57 13.15 -1.46
C HIS A 183 -19.62 13.70 -2.53
N ASP A 184 -18.97 14.84 -2.26
CA ASP A 184 -18.07 15.52 -3.19
C ASP A 184 -16.83 14.68 -3.57
N GLY A 185 -16.25 13.95 -2.61
CA GLY A 185 -15.11 13.08 -2.86
C GLY A 185 -15.46 11.88 -3.73
N ILE A 186 -16.62 11.26 -3.47
CA ILE A 186 -17.15 10.15 -4.28
C ILE A 186 -17.44 10.62 -5.71
N TYR A 187 -18.07 11.79 -5.88
CA TYR A 187 -18.32 12.37 -7.20
C TYR A 187 -17.05 12.77 -7.93
N ALA A 188 -15.99 13.22 -7.25
CA ALA A 188 -14.71 13.52 -7.89
C ALA A 188 -14.01 12.27 -8.46
N VAL A 189 -14.07 11.13 -7.76
CA VAL A 189 -13.55 9.84 -8.27
C VAL A 189 -14.35 9.39 -9.48
N ILE A 190 -15.68 9.44 -9.37
CA ILE A 190 -16.60 9.03 -10.44
C ILE A 190 -16.44 9.96 -11.65
N ASP A 191 -16.36 11.27 -11.46
CA ASP A 191 -16.20 12.26 -12.53
C ASP A 191 -14.84 12.11 -13.22
N ALA A 192 -13.76 11.85 -12.48
CA ALA A 192 -12.45 11.54 -13.05
C ALA A 192 -12.50 10.24 -13.88
N TYR A 193 -13.17 9.20 -13.41
CA TYR A 193 -13.32 7.94 -14.15
C TYR A 193 -14.22 8.09 -15.40
N LEU A 194 -15.36 8.79 -15.27
CA LEU A 194 -16.33 9.01 -16.34
C LEU A 194 -15.81 9.93 -17.44
N LYS A 195 -15.14 11.04 -17.10
CA LYS A 195 -14.54 11.95 -18.09
C LYS A 195 -13.57 11.23 -19.01
N VAL A 196 -12.88 10.23 -18.48
CA VAL A 196 -11.90 9.48 -19.27
C VAL A 196 -12.54 8.34 -20.07
N ILE A 197 -13.53 7.64 -19.53
CA ILE A 197 -14.34 6.69 -20.33
C ILE A 197 -15.01 7.41 -21.50
N LEU A 198 -15.58 8.58 -21.27
CA LEU A 198 -16.22 9.38 -22.31
C LEU A 198 -15.21 9.88 -23.34
N TYR A 199 -13.98 10.25 -22.93
CA TYR A 199 -12.89 10.58 -23.85
C TYR A 199 -12.51 9.39 -24.75
N PHE A 200 -12.46 8.17 -24.23
CA PHE A 200 -12.17 6.97 -25.03
C PHE A 200 -13.34 6.50 -25.91
N LEU A 201 -14.58 6.67 -25.47
CA LEU A 201 -15.77 6.25 -26.21
C LEU A 201 -16.21 7.25 -27.29
N TYR A 202 -15.96 8.55 -27.08
CA TYR A 202 -16.46 9.62 -27.93
C TYR A 202 -15.36 10.52 -28.52
N GLY A 203 -14.10 10.34 -28.12
CA GLY A 203 -12.94 11.04 -28.68
C GLY A 203 -12.31 10.29 -29.85
N ARG A 204 -13.02 10.20 -30.97
CA ARG A 204 -12.44 9.93 -32.29
C ARG A 204 -13.04 10.85 -33.33
#